data_AF-A0A956T3Q6-F1
#
_entry.id   AF-A0A956T3Q6-F1
#
_cell.length_a   1.000
_cell.length_b   1.000
_cell.length_c   1.000
_cell.angle_alpha   90.00
_cell.angle_beta   90.00
_cell.angle_gamma   90.00
#
_symmetry.space_group_name_H-M   'P 1'
#
loop_
_entity.id
_entity.type
_entity.pdbx_description
1 polymer ?
#
loop_
_entity_poly.entity_id
_entity_poly.type
_entity_poly.pdbx_seq_one_letter_code
_entity_poly.pdbx_strand_id
1 'polypeptide(L)'
;MSQGKKEKDMNDFQLGREFERLAAKVAELDRRHEGPLVERIIDMSKVAEHVANNPPANNIVPVTIVDGEDIIYAAPDLRWAWYYVGFTAGRYRVTFTNVPGANPIGGCCSEWDTRNNRPFFGDAHFYLLSAERSTGQVRVEGSHSYTSALHCGCGYITA
;
A
#
# COMPACT_ATOMS: atom_id res chain seq x y z
N MET A 1 -25.98 4.81 -20.35
CA MET A 1 -27.04 5.83 -20.11
C MET A 1 -27.91 5.40 -18.93
N SER A 2 -28.25 6.33 -18.02
CA SER A 2 -29.26 6.21 -16.94
C SER A 2 -28.89 5.58 -15.57
N GLN A 3 -27.82 6.05 -14.90
CA GLN A 3 -27.76 5.99 -13.43
C GLN A 3 -28.07 7.36 -12.79
N GLY A 4 -27.52 8.45 -13.32
CA GLY A 4 -27.74 9.80 -12.76
C GLY A 4 -29.16 10.39 -12.91
N LYS A 5 -30.10 9.68 -13.55
CA LYS A 5 -31.51 10.14 -13.66
C LYS A 5 -32.42 9.56 -12.56
N LYS A 6 -31.96 8.54 -11.82
CA LYS A 6 -32.76 7.90 -10.74
C LYS A 6 -32.60 8.56 -9.37
N GLU A 7 -31.46 9.19 -9.09
CA GLU A 7 -31.23 9.87 -7.79
C GLU A 7 -32.12 11.11 -7.61
N LYS A 8 -32.50 11.78 -8.70
CA LYS A 8 -33.23 13.05 -8.64
C LYS A 8 -34.70 12.91 -8.20
N ASP A 9 -35.24 11.69 -8.17
CA ASP A 9 -36.63 11.40 -7.86
C ASP A 9 -36.82 10.59 -6.56
N MET A 10 -35.74 10.34 -5.81
CA MET A 10 -35.82 9.62 -4.53
C MET A 10 -36.29 10.56 -3.42
N ASN A 11 -37.33 10.16 -2.68
CA ASN A 11 -37.69 10.83 -1.44
C ASN A 11 -36.73 10.47 -0.29
N ASP A 12 -36.73 11.26 0.78
CA ASP A 12 -35.79 11.10 1.90
C ASP A 12 -35.82 9.70 2.52
N PHE A 13 -36.99 9.06 2.54
CA PHE A 13 -37.14 7.68 3.04
C PHE A 13 -36.43 6.65 2.13
N GLN A 14 -36.55 6.80 0.81
CA GLN A 14 -35.84 5.96 -0.16
C GLN A 14 -34.32 6.18 -0.10
N LEU A 15 -33.89 7.43 0.09
CA LEU A 15 -32.49 7.79 0.24
C LEU A 15 -31.87 7.16 1.50
N GLY A 16 -32.57 7.21 2.64
CA GLY A 16 -32.13 6.55 3.86
C GLY A 16 -31.96 5.04 3.69
N ARG A 17 -32.91 4.37 3.03
CA ARG A 17 -32.83 2.92 2.76
C ARG A 17 -31.70 2.53 1.82
N GLU A 18 -31.41 3.33 0.79
CA GLU A 18 -30.26 3.10 -0.07
C GLU A 18 -28.94 3.33 0.67
N PHE A 19 -28.88 4.32 1.56
CA PHE A 19 -27.69 4.54 2.39
C PHE A 19 -27.42 3.36 3.34
N GLU A 20 -28.45 2.86 4.02
CA GLU A 20 -28.35 1.66 4.87
C GLU A 20 -27.92 0.42 4.06
N ARG A 21 -28.49 0.24 2.86
CA ARG A 21 -28.13 -0.85 1.95
C ARG A 21 -26.67 -0.75 1.49
N LEU A 22 -26.20 0.45 1.15
CA LEU A 22 -24.80 0.67 0.77
C LEU A 22 -23.86 0.43 1.97
N ALA A 23 -24.20 0.94 3.15
CA ALA A 23 -23.45 0.71 4.38
C ALA A 23 -23.36 -0.79 4.73
N ALA A 24 -24.47 -1.53 4.62
CA ALA A 24 -24.50 -2.98 4.82
C ALA A 24 -23.64 -3.72 3.78
N LYS A 25 -23.65 -3.27 2.52
CA LYS A 25 -22.80 -3.83 1.46
C LYS A 25 -21.33 -3.54 1.70
N VAL A 26 -20.98 -2.35 2.19
CA VAL A 26 -19.61 -2.01 2.62
C VAL A 26 -19.19 -2.89 3.79
N ALA A 27 -20.03 -3.05 4.82
CA ALA A 27 -19.74 -3.91 5.96
C ALA A 27 -19.65 -5.41 5.61
N GLU A 28 -20.39 -5.87 4.60
CA GLU A 28 -20.26 -7.23 4.08
C GLU A 28 -18.99 -7.41 3.25
N LEU A 29 -18.62 -6.41 2.44
CA LEU A 29 -17.33 -6.40 1.76
C LEU A 29 -16.19 -6.40 2.77
N ASP A 30 -16.27 -5.57 3.82
CA ASP A 30 -15.26 -5.51 4.88
C ASP A 30 -15.10 -6.87 5.57
N ARG A 31 -16.21 -7.51 5.97
CA ARG A 31 -16.21 -8.88 6.52
C ARG A 31 -15.65 -9.94 5.57
N ARG A 32 -15.80 -9.77 4.25
CA ARG A 32 -15.18 -10.68 3.27
C ARG A 32 -13.67 -10.44 3.12
N HIS A 33 -13.17 -9.26 3.49
CA HIS A 33 -11.75 -8.91 3.48
C HIS A 33 -11.08 -9.04 4.87
N GLU A 34 -11.80 -9.56 5.89
CA GLU A 34 -11.27 -9.97 7.20
C GLU A 34 -10.44 -11.28 7.12
N GLY A 35 -9.57 -11.38 6.11
CA GLY A 35 -8.44 -12.30 6.18
C GLY A 35 -7.50 -11.88 7.32
N PRO A 36 -6.66 -12.80 7.84
CA PRO A 36 -5.66 -12.44 8.82
C PRO A 36 -4.77 -11.31 8.29
N LEU A 37 -4.62 -10.25 9.10
CA LEU A 37 -3.73 -9.13 8.75
C LEU A 37 -2.30 -9.66 8.62
N VAL A 38 -1.71 -9.49 7.43
CA VAL A 38 -0.28 -9.75 7.24
C VAL A 38 0.49 -8.51 7.66
N GLU A 39 1.26 -8.60 8.75
CA GLU A 39 2.10 -7.50 9.24
C GLU A 39 3.59 -7.77 8.99
N ARG A 40 4.29 -6.73 8.54
CA ARG A 40 5.73 -6.75 8.23
C ARG A 40 6.40 -5.52 8.83
N ILE A 41 7.62 -5.67 9.33
CA ILE A 41 8.41 -4.59 9.93
C ILE A 41 9.77 -4.55 9.24
N ILE A 42 10.10 -3.41 8.64
CA ILE A 42 11.26 -3.24 7.76
C ILE A 42 12.19 -2.20 8.35
N ASP A 43 13.44 -2.57 8.59
CA ASP A 43 14.44 -1.65 9.12
C ASP A 43 15.19 -0.93 7.98
N MET A 44 14.88 0.36 7.81
CA MET A 44 15.50 1.18 6.76
C MET A 44 16.95 1.58 7.06
N SER A 45 17.46 1.35 8.28
CA SER A 45 18.86 1.65 8.60
C SER A 45 19.82 0.77 7.80
N LYS A 46 19.46 -0.50 7.58
CA LYS A 46 20.24 -1.44 6.78
C LYS A 46 20.24 -1.08 5.29
N VAL A 47 19.12 -0.56 4.80
CA VAL A 47 19.03 -0.01 3.43
C VAL A 47 19.95 1.20 3.30
N ALA A 48 19.92 2.11 4.28
CA ALA A 48 20.78 3.28 4.29
C ALA A 48 22.27 2.91 4.32
N GLU A 49 22.65 1.91 5.13
CA GLU A 49 24.02 1.37 5.18
C GLU A 49 24.43 0.77 3.83
N HIS A 50 23.58 -0.05 3.21
CA HIS A 50 23.87 -0.63 1.90
C HIS A 50 24.07 0.44 0.83
N VAL A 51 23.19 1.45 0.77
CA VAL A 51 23.27 2.55 -0.20
C VAL A 51 24.52 3.40 0.04
N ALA A 52 24.89 3.66 1.30
CA ALA A 52 26.12 4.39 1.62
C ALA A 52 27.38 3.63 1.13
N ASN A 53 27.36 2.31 1.22
CA ASN A 53 28.46 1.45 0.77
C ASN A 53 28.43 1.21 -0.76
N ASN A 54 27.28 1.35 -1.42
CA ASN A 54 27.08 1.09 -2.84
C ASN A 54 26.31 2.25 -3.51
N PRO A 55 26.89 3.45 -3.61
CA PRO A 55 26.19 4.61 -4.14
C PRO A 55 25.77 4.39 -5.60
N PRO A 56 24.52 4.75 -5.98
CA PRO A 56 24.03 4.56 -7.34
C PRO A 56 24.80 5.42 -8.34
N ALA A 57 25.23 4.82 -9.45
CA ALA A 57 26.08 5.48 -10.44
C ALA A 57 25.40 6.65 -11.19
N ASN A 58 24.06 6.73 -11.23
CA ASN A 58 23.32 7.65 -12.10
C ASN A 58 22.03 8.22 -11.48
N ASN A 59 21.92 8.36 -10.15
CA ASN A 59 20.64 8.62 -9.44
C ASN A 59 19.52 7.61 -9.73
N ILE A 60 19.79 6.57 -10.53
CA ILE A 60 18.94 5.40 -10.72
C ILE A 60 19.23 4.47 -9.55
N VAL A 61 18.24 4.28 -8.70
CA VAL A 61 18.44 3.55 -7.46
C VAL A 61 18.32 2.05 -7.70
N PRO A 62 19.33 1.25 -7.33
CA PRO A 62 19.23 -0.19 -7.41
C PRO A 62 18.15 -0.70 -6.45
N VAL A 63 17.41 -1.72 -6.88
CA VAL A 63 16.67 -2.58 -5.96
C VAL A 63 17.69 -3.10 -4.95
N THR A 64 17.54 -2.70 -3.69
CA THR A 64 18.40 -3.16 -2.61
C THR A 64 17.71 -4.32 -1.94
N ILE A 65 18.32 -5.50 -2.05
CA ILE A 65 17.88 -6.66 -1.28
C ILE A 65 18.61 -6.61 0.06
N VAL A 66 17.89 -6.34 1.14
CA VAL A 66 18.43 -6.37 2.51
C VAL A 66 17.89 -7.62 3.19
N ASP A 67 18.76 -8.51 3.67
CA ASP A 67 18.35 -9.75 4.38
C ASP A 67 17.36 -10.65 3.60
N GLY A 68 17.39 -10.60 2.26
CA GLY A 68 16.44 -11.33 1.41
C GLY A 68 15.11 -10.63 1.20
N GLU A 69 14.98 -9.38 1.65
CA GLU A 69 13.81 -8.53 1.47
C GLU A 69 14.02 -7.49 0.37
N ASP A 70 13.05 -7.42 -0.54
CA ASP A 70 13.13 -6.58 -1.73
C ASP A 70 12.69 -5.15 -1.44
N ILE A 71 13.65 -4.22 -1.38
CA ILE A 71 13.40 -2.80 -1.12
C ILE A 71 13.88 -1.93 -2.28
N ILE A 72 12.95 -1.21 -2.92
CA ILE A 72 13.28 -0.21 -3.95
C ILE A 72 13.28 1.16 -3.29
N TYR A 73 14.46 1.75 -3.07
CA TYR A 73 14.59 3.10 -2.53
C TYR A 73 14.68 4.15 -3.66
N ALA A 74 14.39 5.43 -3.44
CA ALA A 74 14.73 6.51 -4.37
C ALA A 74 15.22 7.74 -3.61
N ALA A 75 16.24 8.42 -4.17
CA ALA A 75 16.73 9.79 -3.97
C ALA A 75 17.05 10.37 -2.55
N PRO A 76 17.95 11.38 -2.44
CA PRO A 76 18.32 12.04 -1.18
C PRO A 76 17.25 13.00 -0.62
N ASP A 77 16.49 13.64 -1.52
CA ASP A 77 15.51 14.70 -1.30
C ASP A 77 14.06 14.20 -1.35
N LEU A 78 13.85 13.02 -1.92
CA LEU A 78 12.55 12.36 -1.99
C LEU A 78 12.73 10.88 -1.75
N ARG A 79 12.51 10.44 -0.51
CA ARG A 79 12.61 9.02 -0.15
C ARG A 79 11.38 8.30 -0.62
N TRP A 80 11.54 7.39 -1.56
CA TRP A 80 10.50 6.48 -1.99
C TRP A 80 10.94 5.06 -1.70
N ALA A 81 10.20 4.30 -0.88
CA ALA A 81 10.50 2.89 -0.63
C ALA A 81 9.34 2.00 -1.09
N TRP A 82 9.65 0.84 -1.64
CA TRP A 82 8.70 -0.27 -1.84
C TRP A 82 9.15 -1.51 -1.09
N TYR A 83 8.21 -2.35 -0.70
CA TYR A 83 8.45 -3.65 -0.07
C TYR A 83 7.49 -4.69 -0.61
N TYR A 84 8.00 -5.90 -0.90
CA TYR A 84 7.19 -7.06 -1.26
C TYR A 84 6.57 -7.72 -0.03
N VAL A 85 5.25 -7.57 0.13
CA VAL A 85 4.49 -8.07 1.30
C VAL A 85 4.42 -9.59 1.35
N GLY A 86 4.27 -10.22 0.17
CA GLY A 86 4.00 -11.65 0.03
C GLY A 86 2.77 -11.94 -0.84
N PHE A 87 2.35 -13.20 -0.83
CA PHE A 87 1.14 -13.68 -1.49
C PHE A 87 -0.03 -13.66 -0.51
N THR A 88 -0.92 -12.66 -0.60
CA THR A 88 -2.00 -12.43 0.37
C THR A 88 -3.33 -12.16 -0.34
N ALA A 89 -4.46 -12.53 0.29
CA ALA A 89 -5.82 -12.30 -0.20
C ALA A 89 -6.57 -11.18 0.55
N GLY A 90 -5.96 -10.63 1.61
CA GLY A 90 -6.63 -9.76 2.57
C GLY A 90 -5.86 -8.48 2.85
N ARG A 91 -6.15 -7.87 4.01
CA ARG A 91 -5.44 -6.68 4.47
C ARG A 91 -3.99 -7.01 4.77
N TYR A 92 -3.12 -6.05 4.50
CA TYR A 92 -1.72 -6.12 4.84
C TYR A 92 -1.19 -4.77 5.29
N ARG A 93 -0.20 -4.82 6.17
CA ARG A 93 0.43 -3.66 6.76
C ARG A 93 1.94 -3.82 6.75
N VAL A 94 2.63 -2.76 6.33
CA VAL A 94 4.09 -2.68 6.40
C VAL A 94 4.46 -1.49 7.28
N THR A 95 5.29 -1.75 8.29
CA THR A 95 5.89 -0.71 9.14
C THR A 95 7.36 -0.57 8.79
N PHE A 96 7.72 0.53 8.15
CA PHE A 96 9.09 0.94 7.90
C PHE A 96 9.62 1.67 9.15
N THR A 97 10.69 1.17 9.76
CA THR A 97 11.35 1.79 10.92
C THR A 97 12.65 2.47 10.50
N ASN A 98 13.18 3.30 11.40
CA ASN A 98 14.34 4.16 11.16
C ASN A 98 14.18 5.08 9.93
N VAL A 99 12.95 5.49 9.62
CA VAL A 99 12.67 6.46 8.55
C VAL A 99 12.93 7.87 9.07
N PRO A 100 13.96 8.59 8.58
CA PRO A 100 14.34 9.87 9.14
C PRO A 100 13.32 10.97 8.83
N GLY A 101 13.23 11.98 9.70
CA GLY A 101 12.40 13.17 9.51
C GLY A 101 11.00 13.07 10.12
N ALA A 102 10.20 14.12 9.89
CA ALA A 102 8.81 14.22 10.32
C ALA A 102 7.89 14.74 9.19
N ASN A 103 8.38 14.70 7.96
CA ASN A 103 7.67 15.22 6.80
C ASN A 103 6.40 14.39 6.50
N PRO A 104 5.39 15.02 5.87
CA PRO A 104 4.22 14.30 5.37
C PRO A 104 4.61 13.12 4.49
N ILE A 105 3.79 12.07 4.55
CA ILE A 105 4.02 10.84 3.81
C ILE A 105 2.87 10.57 2.84
N GLY A 106 3.17 9.93 1.72
CA GLY A 106 2.22 9.22 0.89
C GLY A 106 2.42 7.72 1.04
N GLY A 107 1.33 6.96 1.00
CA GLY A 107 1.35 5.50 0.92
C GLY A 107 0.86 5.02 -0.45
N CYS A 108 1.28 3.84 -0.85
CA CYS A 108 0.81 3.20 -2.09
C CYS A 108 0.85 1.68 -1.98
N CYS A 109 -0.01 1.03 -2.74
CA CYS A 109 -0.19 -0.41 -2.76
C CYS A 109 -0.35 -0.86 -4.21
N SER A 110 0.24 -1.99 -4.58
CA SER A 110 0.27 -2.47 -5.96
C SER A 110 0.49 -3.97 -6.04
N GLU A 111 0.28 -4.56 -7.20
CA GLU A 111 0.70 -5.93 -7.46
C GLU A 111 2.22 -5.99 -7.56
N TRP A 112 2.82 -7.13 -7.23
CA TRP A 112 4.27 -7.33 -7.28
C TRP A 112 4.66 -8.33 -8.37
N ASP A 113 5.51 -7.89 -9.28
CA ASP A 113 6.09 -8.74 -10.31
C ASP A 113 7.27 -9.48 -9.71
N THR A 114 7.05 -10.73 -9.29
CA THR A 114 8.09 -11.56 -8.66
C THR A 114 9.23 -11.94 -9.59
N ARG A 115 9.06 -11.79 -10.91
CA ARG A 115 10.12 -12.10 -11.89
C ARG A 115 11.07 -10.93 -12.06
N ASN A 116 10.54 -9.71 -12.14
CA ASN A 116 11.32 -8.49 -12.31
C ASN A 116 11.56 -7.73 -10.99
N ASN A 117 11.05 -8.26 -9.88
CA ASN A 117 11.19 -7.74 -8.54
C ASN A 117 10.80 -6.27 -8.37
N ARG A 118 9.56 -5.94 -8.78
CA ARG A 118 9.07 -4.55 -8.80
C ARG A 118 7.55 -4.45 -8.67
N PRO A 119 7.02 -3.31 -8.19
CA PRO A 119 5.59 -3.04 -8.29
C PRO A 119 5.17 -2.95 -9.76
N PHE A 120 3.97 -3.44 -10.08
CA PHE A 120 3.40 -3.34 -11.42
C PHE A 120 1.88 -3.19 -11.39
N PHE A 121 1.34 -2.64 -12.48
CA PHE A 121 -0.10 -2.51 -12.67
C PHE A 121 -0.64 -3.77 -13.32
N GLY A 122 -1.23 -4.65 -12.51
CA GLY A 122 -2.00 -5.80 -12.99
C GLY A 122 -3.50 -5.53 -13.05
N ASP A 123 -4.28 -6.61 -13.02
CA ASP A 123 -5.75 -6.57 -13.20
C ASP A 123 -6.52 -6.28 -11.89
N ALA A 124 -5.85 -6.34 -10.74
CA ALA A 124 -6.47 -6.11 -9.45
C ALA A 124 -6.53 -4.62 -9.09
N HIS A 125 -7.64 -4.20 -8.46
CA HIS A 125 -7.70 -2.88 -7.85
C HIS A 125 -7.10 -2.93 -6.45
N PHE A 126 -6.13 -2.07 -6.20
CA PHE A 126 -5.48 -1.92 -4.90
C PHE A 126 -6.04 -0.69 -4.17
N TYR A 127 -6.21 -0.84 -2.85
CA TYR A 127 -6.73 0.21 -1.99
C TYR A 127 -5.70 0.55 -0.91
N LEU A 128 -5.36 1.83 -0.80
CA LEU A 128 -4.65 2.36 0.35
C LEU A 128 -5.67 2.60 1.47
N LEU A 129 -5.49 1.94 2.62
CA LEU A 129 -6.38 2.06 3.77
C LEU A 129 -5.85 3.10 4.76
N SER A 130 -4.55 3.08 5.05
CA SER A 130 -3.90 4.10 5.87
C SER A 130 -2.43 4.31 5.50
N ALA A 131 -1.95 5.53 5.76
CA ALA A 131 -0.54 5.87 5.76
C ALA A 131 -0.29 6.72 7.03
N GLU A 132 0.47 6.18 7.96
CA GLU A 132 0.72 6.78 9.28
C GLU A 132 2.20 7.10 9.46
N ARG A 133 2.49 8.29 10.00
CA ARG A 133 3.84 8.70 10.40
C ARG A 133 3.95 8.69 11.92
N SER A 134 5.07 8.19 12.41
CA SER A 134 5.51 8.34 13.81
C SER A 134 7.00 8.67 13.83
N THR A 135 7.55 9.01 15.00
CA THR A 135 8.97 9.32 15.14
C THR A 135 9.81 8.13 14.68
N GLY A 136 10.55 8.32 13.58
CA GLY A 136 11.39 7.27 13.00
C GLY A 136 10.62 6.14 12.31
N GLN A 137 9.29 6.25 12.11
CA GLN A 137 8.50 5.15 11.53
C GLN A 137 7.46 5.64 10.53
N VAL A 138 7.25 4.85 9.49
CA VAL A 138 6.17 4.99 8.52
C VAL A 138 5.42 3.67 8.47
N ARG A 139 4.10 3.71 8.57
CA ARG A 139 3.25 2.53 8.42
C ARG A 139 2.31 2.75 7.24
N VAL A 140 2.21 1.75 6.37
CA VAL A 140 1.30 1.76 5.24
C VAL A 140 0.47 0.49 5.27
N GLU A 141 -0.84 0.66 5.19
CA GLU A 141 -1.82 -0.42 5.18
C GLU A 141 -2.63 -0.41 3.91
N GLY A 142 -2.82 -1.59 3.30
CA GLY A 142 -3.57 -1.74 2.06
C GLY A 142 -4.35 -3.05 1.97
N SER A 143 -5.10 -3.16 0.88
CA SER A 143 -5.83 -4.36 0.47
C SER A 143 -6.02 -4.36 -1.06
N HIS A 144 -6.68 -5.40 -1.58
CA HIS A 144 -7.05 -5.47 -3.00
C HIS A 144 -8.44 -6.08 -3.20
N SER A 145 -9.02 -5.84 -4.38
CA SER A 145 -10.38 -6.27 -4.74
C SER A 145 -10.51 -7.74 -5.15
N TYR A 146 -9.39 -8.45 -5.36
CA TYR A 146 -9.40 -9.83 -5.80
C TYR A 146 -9.80 -10.79 -4.66
N THR A 147 -10.59 -11.81 -4.99
CA THR A 147 -11.06 -12.83 -4.03
C THR A 147 -10.01 -13.87 -3.69
N SER A 148 -8.96 -13.97 -4.51
CA SER A 148 -7.85 -14.89 -4.34
C SER A 148 -6.59 -14.12 -3.95
N ALA A 149 -5.64 -14.84 -3.35
CA ALA A 149 -4.36 -14.24 -2.99
C ALA A 149 -3.59 -13.78 -4.24
N LEU A 150 -2.87 -12.66 -4.11
CA LEU A 150 -2.00 -12.08 -5.12
C LEU A 150 -0.66 -11.68 -4.50
N HIS A 151 0.37 -11.56 -5.33
CA HIS A 151 1.64 -10.98 -4.91
C HIS A 151 1.45 -9.48 -4.73
N CYS A 152 1.65 -8.99 -3.51
CA CYS A 152 1.38 -7.59 -3.17
C CYS A 152 2.65 -6.84 -2.79
N GLY A 153 2.74 -5.59 -3.22
CA GLY A 153 3.74 -4.63 -2.81
C GLY A 153 3.11 -3.46 -2.07
N CYS A 154 3.85 -2.92 -1.11
CA CYS A 154 3.46 -1.74 -0.36
C CYS A 154 4.63 -0.75 -0.36
N GLY A 155 4.35 0.54 -0.54
CA GLY A 155 5.38 1.55 -0.58
C GLY A 155 4.97 2.85 0.09
N TYR A 156 5.97 3.65 0.46
CA TYR A 156 5.77 5.00 0.98
C TYR A 156 6.67 6.00 0.26
N ILE A 157 6.23 7.25 0.21
CA ILE A 157 7.02 8.37 -0.27
C ILE A 157 7.03 9.51 0.76
N THR A 158 8.17 10.15 0.97
CA THR A 158 8.35 11.31 1.86
C THR A 158 9.45 12.21 1.31
N ALA A 159 9.30 13.51 1.46
CA ALA A 159 10.42 14.45 1.36
C ALA A 159 11.27 14.41 2.64
#